data_AF-I2PXE9-F1
#
_entry.id   AF-I2PXE9-F1
#
_cell.length_a   1.000
_cell.length_b   1.000
_cell.length_c   1.000
_cell.angle_alpha   90.00
_cell.angle_beta   90.00
_cell.angle_gamma   90.00
#
_symmetry.space_group_name_H-M   'P 1'
#
loop_
_entity.id
_entity.type
_entity.pdbx_description
1 polymer ?
#
loop_
_entity_poly.entity_id
_entity_poly.type
_entity_poly.pdbx_seq_one_letter_code
_entity_poly.pdbx_strand_id
1 'polypeptide(L)'
;MKIRCLPIAALCCLLACVPALASKHAPAKSPAHPKSQPAEPKGGDHETVEAPGKVIKEPNSFHGIKWGTPMSAIPDLTMVEKDGQAAYATVQGVVYRIGDAFLSDVVYGFCQDKFAAVMVEYKGRKAHETIRNFLAAKYTKPMEADGNPDALGWPIGNVLIRMEFSAIKDTGILSYFYQPFFTPCSGPDGKAPQ
;
A
#
# COMPACT_ATOMS: atom_id res chain seq x y z
N MET A 1 -9.26 -40.46 -12.60
CA MET A 1 -7.92 -41.09 -12.72
C MET A 1 -7.00 -40.44 -11.69
N LYS A 2 -6.81 -41.05 -10.51
CA LYS A 2 -5.68 -41.96 -10.16
C LYS A 2 -4.28 -41.35 -10.38
N ILE A 3 -3.77 -40.74 -9.31
CA ILE A 3 -2.44 -40.90 -8.67
C ILE A 3 -1.20 -40.90 -9.59
N ARG A 4 -0.24 -40.03 -9.27
CA ARG A 4 1.17 -40.44 -9.04
C ARG A 4 1.93 -39.41 -8.19
N CYS A 5 2.06 -39.75 -6.91
CA CYS A 5 3.21 -39.35 -6.09
C CYS A 5 4.48 -39.98 -6.66
N LEU A 6 5.58 -39.24 -6.64
CA LEU A 6 6.94 -39.79 -6.65
C LEU A 6 7.84 -38.81 -5.89
N PRO A 7 8.37 -39.19 -4.71
CA PRO A 7 9.40 -38.44 -4.01
C PRO A 7 10.77 -38.87 -4.55
N ILE A 8 11.61 -37.92 -4.95
CA ILE A 8 13.02 -38.21 -5.25
C ILE A 8 13.84 -37.91 -4.00
N ALA A 9 14.60 -38.94 -3.65
CA ALA A 9 15.37 -39.11 -2.45
C ALA A 9 16.57 -38.15 -2.34
N ALA A 10 17.00 -38.03 -1.09
CA ALA A 10 18.19 -37.37 -0.61
C ALA A 10 19.48 -37.81 -1.34
N LEU A 11 20.39 -36.86 -1.51
CA LEU A 11 21.81 -37.13 -1.69
C LEU A 11 22.60 -36.36 -0.64
N CYS A 12 23.15 -37.12 0.31
CA CYS A 12 24.16 -36.69 1.27
C CYS A 12 25.44 -36.24 0.54
N CYS A 13 26.03 -35.13 1.00
CA CYS A 13 27.49 -35.01 1.09
C CYS A 13 27.85 -34.23 2.35
N LEU A 14 28.47 -34.96 3.28
CA LEU A 14 29.22 -34.48 4.44
C LEU A 14 30.55 -33.85 4.00
N LEU A 15 31.15 -33.07 4.90
CA LEU A 15 32.55 -32.56 5.01
C LEU A 15 32.59 -31.03 5.01
N ALA A 16 33.21 -30.31 5.95
CA ALA A 16 33.89 -30.64 7.20
C ALA A 16 34.08 -29.33 8.01
N CYS A 17 34.28 -29.45 9.32
CA CYS A 17 34.73 -28.44 10.28
C CYS A 17 35.90 -27.58 9.81
N VAL A 18 35.93 -26.27 10.14
CA VAL A 18 36.91 -25.63 11.07
C VAL A 18 36.46 -24.18 11.44
N PRO A 19 37.00 -23.50 12.48
CA PRO A 19 36.21 -22.87 13.53
C PRO A 19 36.27 -21.32 13.55
N ALA A 20 35.40 -20.76 14.39
CA ALA A 20 35.32 -19.36 14.76
C ALA A 20 36.64 -18.81 15.33
N LEU A 21 37.10 -17.68 14.80
CA LEU A 21 38.11 -16.85 15.45
C LEU A 21 37.41 -15.69 16.17
N ALA A 22 37.31 -15.83 17.49
CA ALA A 22 36.94 -14.76 18.40
C ALA A 22 38.11 -13.77 18.52
N SER A 23 37.88 -12.48 18.26
CA SER A 23 38.76 -11.43 18.75
C SER A 23 38.09 -10.76 19.95
N LYS A 24 38.69 -10.97 21.13
CA LYS A 24 38.34 -10.30 22.38
C LYS A 24 38.94 -8.91 22.36
N HIS A 25 38.15 -7.87 22.61
CA HIS A 25 38.58 -6.67 23.32
C HIS A 25 37.40 -6.15 24.15
N ALA A 26 37.64 -5.98 25.44
CA ALA A 26 36.80 -5.24 26.39
C ALA A 26 37.76 -4.50 27.34
N PRO A 27 37.32 -3.56 28.20
CA PRO A 27 36.27 -2.56 28.04
C PRO A 27 36.80 -1.14 28.39
N ALA A 28 36.04 -0.08 28.09
CA ALA A 28 36.24 1.24 28.72
C ALA A 28 34.90 1.86 29.12
N LYS A 29 34.90 2.45 30.32
CA LYS A 29 33.78 2.85 31.19
C LYS A 29 32.88 3.97 30.62
N SER A 30 31.59 3.88 30.95
CA SER A 30 30.56 4.94 30.86
C SER A 30 30.86 6.17 31.74
N PRO A 31 30.13 7.29 31.55
CA PRO A 31 28.94 7.49 32.38
C PRO A 31 27.71 8.17 31.72
N ALA A 32 26.55 7.83 32.30
CA ALA A 32 25.34 8.62 32.56
C ALA A 32 24.45 9.17 31.40
N HIS A 33 23.21 8.68 31.42
CA HIS A 33 22.00 9.18 30.76
C HIS A 33 21.66 10.65 31.09
N PRO A 34 20.88 11.29 30.19
CA PRO A 34 19.56 11.76 30.61
C PRO A 34 18.44 11.04 29.83
N LYS A 35 17.36 10.75 30.55
CA LYS A 35 16.06 10.31 30.02
C LYS A 35 15.57 11.30 28.96
N SER A 36 15.02 10.80 27.86
CA SER A 36 14.02 11.53 27.08
C SER A 36 13.04 10.53 26.49
N GLN A 37 11.76 10.79 26.77
CA GLN A 37 10.59 10.02 26.37
C GLN A 37 10.39 10.03 24.84
N PRO A 38 9.52 9.14 24.31
CA PRO A 38 9.33 8.92 22.88
C PRO A 38 8.79 10.17 22.20
N ALA A 39 9.45 10.62 21.12
CA ALA A 39 8.85 11.59 20.21
C ALA A 39 7.80 10.88 19.36
N GLU A 40 6.53 11.15 19.67
CA GLU A 40 5.41 10.93 18.76
C GLU A 40 5.74 11.55 17.39
N PRO A 41 5.48 10.86 16.26
CA PRO A 41 5.58 11.50 14.96
C PRO A 41 4.43 12.52 14.90
N LYS A 42 4.78 13.81 14.92
CA LYS A 42 3.86 14.88 14.57
C LYS A 42 3.40 14.67 13.13
N GLY A 43 2.23 14.06 12.97
CA GLY A 43 1.43 14.18 11.76
C GLY A 43 1.00 15.63 11.65
N GLY A 44 1.77 16.43 10.92
CA GLY A 44 1.31 17.71 10.42
C GLY A 44 0.39 17.42 9.24
N ASP A 45 -0.82 17.98 9.27
CA ASP A 45 -1.70 18.00 8.12
C ASP A 45 -0.94 18.64 6.95
N HIS A 46 -0.50 17.83 5.99
CA HIS A 46 0.22 18.32 4.82
C HIS A 46 -0.80 18.98 3.88
N GLU A 47 -0.95 20.29 4.04
CA GLU A 47 -1.83 21.14 3.26
C GLU A 47 -1.21 21.44 1.88
N THR A 48 -1.89 21.05 0.80
CA THR A 48 -1.54 21.46 -0.57
C THR A 48 -2.50 22.58 -1.00
N VAL A 49 -1.99 23.79 -1.28
CA VAL A 49 -2.79 24.94 -1.72
C VAL A 49 -2.77 25.02 -3.24
N GLU A 50 -3.92 24.83 -3.88
CA GLU A 50 -4.11 25.09 -5.32
C GLU A 50 -5.16 26.20 -5.47
N ALA A 51 -4.68 27.42 -5.73
CA ALA A 51 -5.44 28.69 -5.83
C ALA A 51 -5.89 29.34 -4.49
N PRO A 52 -6.06 30.68 -4.44
CA PRO A 52 -6.46 31.37 -3.22
C PRO A 52 -7.84 30.88 -2.74
N GLY A 53 -7.86 30.16 -1.61
CA GLY A 53 -9.09 29.87 -0.85
C GLY A 53 -9.56 28.41 -0.79
N LYS A 54 -9.00 27.45 -1.55
CA LYS A 54 -9.36 26.02 -1.41
C LYS A 54 -8.24 25.24 -0.74
N VAL A 55 -8.43 24.95 0.55
CA VAL A 55 -7.57 24.05 1.32
C VAL A 55 -7.89 22.60 0.96
N ILE A 56 -6.95 21.88 0.35
CA ILE A 56 -7.11 20.45 0.05
C ILE A 56 -6.67 19.64 1.28
N LYS A 57 -7.63 18.92 1.86
CA LYS A 57 -7.35 18.02 2.98
C LYS A 57 -6.95 16.64 2.47
N GLU A 58 -5.86 16.13 3.00
CA GLU A 58 -5.44 14.75 2.83
C GLU A 58 -6.55 13.78 3.32
N PRO A 59 -6.89 12.73 2.55
CA PRO A 59 -7.79 11.70 3.04
C PRO A 59 -7.11 10.93 4.17
N ASN A 60 -7.67 10.99 5.38
CA ASN A 60 -7.14 10.30 6.57
C ASN A 60 -7.61 8.84 6.73
N SER A 61 -8.47 8.38 5.82
CA SER A 61 -9.08 7.05 5.84
C SER A 61 -9.59 6.66 4.45
N PHE A 62 -9.79 5.37 4.25
CA PHE A 62 -10.55 4.83 3.12
C PHE A 62 -11.73 4.03 3.65
N HIS A 63 -12.94 4.38 3.21
CA HIS A 63 -14.18 3.72 3.63
C HIS A 63 -14.33 3.55 5.16
N GLY A 64 -13.90 4.57 5.93
CA GLY A 64 -13.97 4.59 7.39
C GLY A 64 -12.80 3.93 8.12
N ILE A 65 -11.90 3.22 7.40
CA ILE A 65 -10.70 2.61 7.97
C ILE A 65 -9.56 3.62 7.93
N LYS A 66 -9.00 3.98 9.10
CA LYS A 66 -7.89 4.92 9.20
C LYS A 66 -6.59 4.28 8.73
N TRP A 67 -5.73 5.07 8.10
CA TRP A 67 -4.37 4.62 7.80
C TRP A 67 -3.66 4.17 9.08
N GLY A 68 -2.95 3.05 9.00
CA GLY A 68 -2.25 2.44 10.13
C GLY A 68 -3.10 1.55 11.02
N THR A 69 -4.41 1.42 10.79
CA THR A 69 -5.23 0.44 11.49
C THR A 69 -4.66 -0.97 11.27
N PRO A 70 -4.48 -1.77 12.33
CA PRO A 70 -3.97 -3.13 12.19
C PRO A 70 -5.00 -4.04 11.55
N MET A 71 -4.54 -5.05 10.81
CA MET A 71 -5.42 -5.95 10.06
C MET A 71 -6.42 -6.66 10.98
N SER A 72 -5.97 -7.05 12.16
CA SER A 72 -6.78 -7.70 13.20
C SER A 72 -7.92 -6.83 13.76
N ALA A 73 -7.88 -5.51 13.57
CA ALA A 73 -8.91 -4.59 14.05
C ALA A 73 -10.02 -4.31 13.02
N ILE A 74 -9.91 -4.87 11.80
CA ILE A 74 -10.89 -4.69 10.74
C ILE A 74 -11.66 -6.01 10.59
N PRO A 75 -12.98 -6.00 10.85
CA PRO A 75 -13.77 -7.22 10.76
C PRO A 75 -13.90 -7.68 9.31
N ASP A 76 -14.21 -8.96 9.14
CA ASP A 76 -14.61 -9.57 7.86
C ASP A 76 -13.55 -9.53 6.73
N LEU A 77 -12.31 -9.18 7.06
CA LEU A 77 -11.19 -9.30 6.13
C LEU A 77 -10.84 -10.76 5.88
N THR A 78 -10.75 -11.12 4.61
CA THR A 78 -10.17 -12.38 4.15
C THR A 78 -8.85 -12.07 3.47
N MET A 79 -7.74 -12.60 4.01
CA MET A 79 -6.43 -12.49 3.37
C MET A 79 -6.43 -13.26 2.06
N VAL A 80 -6.06 -12.58 0.97
CA VAL A 80 -5.97 -13.15 -0.37
C VAL A 80 -4.53 -13.40 -0.79
N GLU A 81 -3.59 -12.62 -0.25
CA GLU A 81 -2.17 -12.75 -0.57
C GLU A 81 -1.30 -12.24 0.58
N LYS A 82 -0.08 -12.78 0.66
CA LYS A 82 0.97 -12.31 1.56
C LYS A 82 2.32 -12.41 0.85
N ASP A 83 3.03 -11.30 0.76
CA ASP A 83 4.36 -11.21 0.18
C ASP A 83 5.30 -10.47 1.13
N GLY A 84 6.25 -11.18 1.72
CA GLY A 84 7.17 -10.63 2.71
C GLY A 84 6.45 -9.92 3.87
N GLN A 85 6.62 -8.60 3.94
CA GLN A 85 6.00 -7.73 4.95
C GLN A 85 4.63 -7.18 4.53
N ALA A 86 4.23 -7.39 3.28
CA ALA A 86 2.94 -7.00 2.75
C ALA A 86 1.91 -8.12 2.94
N ALA A 87 0.69 -7.73 3.26
CA ALA A 87 -0.48 -8.60 3.24
C ALA A 87 -1.62 -7.90 2.52
N TYR A 88 -2.40 -8.66 1.75
CA TYR A 88 -3.51 -8.16 0.96
C TYR A 88 -4.77 -8.92 1.34
N ALA A 89 -5.86 -8.19 1.52
CA ALA A 89 -7.13 -8.75 1.97
C ALA A 89 -8.32 -8.07 1.31
N THR A 90 -9.42 -8.78 1.23
CA THR A 90 -10.69 -8.27 0.70
C THR A 90 -11.81 -8.47 1.72
N VAL A 91 -12.91 -7.73 1.55
CA VAL A 91 -14.17 -7.94 2.27
C VAL A 91 -15.20 -8.45 1.27
N GLN A 92 -15.72 -9.65 1.52
CA GLN A 92 -16.67 -10.29 0.63
C GLN A 92 -18.08 -9.73 0.78
N GLY A 93 -18.86 -9.75 -0.29
CA GLY A 93 -20.29 -9.37 -0.26
C GLY A 93 -20.58 -7.87 -0.10
N VAL A 94 -19.55 -7.02 -0.13
CA VAL A 94 -19.71 -5.55 -0.07
C VAL A 94 -19.72 -4.98 -1.49
N VAL A 95 -20.75 -4.20 -1.80
CA VAL A 95 -20.83 -3.45 -3.05
C VAL A 95 -20.26 -2.05 -2.83
N TYR A 96 -19.14 -1.77 -3.49
CA TYR A 96 -18.48 -0.47 -3.40
C TYR A 96 -18.86 0.43 -4.57
N ARG A 97 -18.88 1.74 -4.30
CA ARG A 97 -19.07 2.78 -5.33
C ARG A 97 -18.24 4.03 -5.06
N ILE A 98 -17.84 4.71 -6.13
CA ILE A 98 -17.25 6.05 -6.08
C ILE A 98 -18.05 6.94 -7.04
N GLY A 99 -18.71 7.97 -6.51
CA GLY A 99 -19.78 8.65 -7.23
C GLY A 99 -20.85 7.62 -7.64
N ASP A 100 -21.18 7.60 -8.92
CA ASP A 100 -22.15 6.66 -9.51
C ASP A 100 -21.48 5.43 -10.16
N ALA A 101 -20.16 5.27 -10.02
CA ALA A 101 -19.43 4.13 -10.58
C ALA A 101 -19.35 2.98 -9.57
N PHE A 102 -19.76 1.78 -9.99
CA PHE A 102 -19.56 0.55 -9.24
C PHE A 102 -18.13 0.06 -9.37
N LEU A 103 -17.58 -0.44 -8.27
CA LEU A 103 -16.25 -1.04 -8.24
C LEU A 103 -16.40 -2.55 -8.35
N SER A 104 -15.52 -3.17 -9.14
CA SER A 104 -15.52 -4.61 -9.40
C SER A 104 -14.77 -5.39 -8.33
N ASP A 105 -13.71 -4.80 -7.77
CA ASP A 105 -12.97 -5.38 -6.66
C ASP A 105 -12.32 -4.29 -5.81
N VAL A 106 -12.12 -4.59 -4.52
CA VAL A 106 -11.43 -3.73 -3.55
C VAL A 106 -10.51 -4.59 -2.70
N VAL A 107 -9.21 -4.35 -2.83
CA VAL A 107 -8.16 -5.01 -2.07
C VAL A 107 -7.53 -4.01 -1.11
N TYR A 108 -7.53 -4.35 0.17
CA TYR A 108 -6.89 -3.62 1.25
C TYR A 108 -5.46 -4.14 1.43
N GLY A 109 -4.48 -3.26 1.31
CA GLY A 109 -3.07 -3.54 1.48
C GLY A 109 -2.56 -3.12 2.86
N PHE A 110 -1.84 -4.03 3.50
CA PHE A 110 -1.21 -3.86 4.80
C PHE A 110 0.30 -4.02 4.65
N CYS A 111 1.07 -3.12 5.24
CA CYS A 111 2.53 -3.25 5.35
C CYS A 111 2.91 -3.30 6.82
N GLN A 112 3.63 -4.34 7.25
CA GLN A 112 4.00 -4.54 8.66
C GLN A 112 2.78 -4.45 9.61
N ASP A 113 1.66 -5.09 9.22
CA ASP A 113 0.37 -5.04 9.93
C ASP A 113 -0.22 -3.63 10.09
N LYS A 114 0.05 -2.72 9.15
CA LYS A 114 -0.56 -1.38 9.11
C LYS A 114 -1.29 -1.18 7.80
N PHE A 115 -2.57 -0.82 7.87
CA PHE A 115 -3.34 -0.44 6.68
C PHE A 115 -2.65 0.73 5.96
N ALA A 116 -2.22 0.49 4.72
CA ALA A 116 -1.30 1.38 4.03
C ALA A 116 -1.70 1.64 2.57
N ALA A 117 -2.50 0.76 1.97
CA ALA A 117 -2.89 0.90 0.58
C ALA A 117 -4.29 0.36 0.31
N VAL A 118 -4.90 0.83 -0.77
CA VAL A 118 -6.10 0.23 -1.36
C VAL A 118 -5.89 0.16 -2.86
N MET A 119 -6.25 -0.97 -3.46
CA MET A 119 -6.34 -1.13 -4.90
C MET A 119 -7.79 -1.47 -5.24
N VAL A 120 -8.33 -0.71 -6.19
CA VAL A 120 -9.71 -0.80 -6.63
C VAL A 120 -9.71 -1.09 -8.12
N GLU A 121 -10.43 -2.12 -8.52
CA GLU A 121 -10.71 -2.39 -9.94
C GLU A 121 -12.12 -1.89 -10.31
N TYR A 122 -12.27 -1.35 -11.52
CA TYR A 122 -13.57 -1.03 -12.12
C TYR A 122 -13.53 -1.28 -13.63
N LYS A 123 -14.72 -1.49 -14.23
CA LYS A 123 -14.87 -1.75 -15.68
C LYS A 123 -15.44 -0.55 -16.42
N GLY A 124 -14.97 -0.35 -17.65
CA GLY A 124 -15.55 0.59 -18.59
C GLY A 124 -14.99 2.01 -18.50
N ARG A 125 -14.80 2.63 -19.67
CA ARG A 125 -14.40 4.05 -19.77
C ARG A 125 -15.36 5.02 -19.09
N LYS A 126 -16.67 4.72 -19.06
CA LYS A 126 -17.66 5.55 -18.33
C LYS A 126 -17.38 5.60 -16.83
N ALA A 127 -17.04 4.46 -16.21
CA ALA A 127 -16.68 4.40 -14.80
C ALA A 127 -15.37 5.15 -14.56
N HIS A 128 -14.38 4.98 -15.45
CA HIS A 128 -13.13 5.74 -15.42
C HIS A 128 -13.36 7.25 -15.38
N GLU A 129 -14.15 7.80 -16.31
CA GLU A 129 -14.43 9.22 -16.36
C GLU A 129 -15.21 9.71 -15.13
N THR A 130 -16.17 8.92 -14.65
CA THR A 130 -16.96 9.22 -13.45
C THR A 130 -16.05 9.35 -12.22
N ILE A 131 -15.17 8.37 -12.00
CA ILE A 131 -14.24 8.34 -10.87
C ILE A 131 -13.22 9.49 -11.00
N ARG A 132 -12.66 9.71 -12.19
CA ARG A 132 -11.73 10.82 -12.46
C ARG A 132 -12.36 12.17 -12.09
N ASN A 133 -13.58 12.41 -12.54
CA ASN A 133 -14.29 13.67 -12.29
C ASN A 133 -14.65 13.82 -10.81
N PHE A 134 -15.04 12.72 -10.14
CA PHE A 134 -15.29 12.71 -8.70
C PHE A 134 -14.03 13.11 -7.91
N LEU A 135 -12.89 12.49 -8.21
CA LEU A 135 -11.61 12.80 -7.56
C LEU A 135 -11.18 14.23 -7.86
N ALA A 136 -11.38 14.70 -9.09
CA ALA A 136 -11.01 16.05 -9.47
C ALA A 136 -11.83 17.13 -8.75
N ALA A 137 -13.13 16.89 -8.59
CA ALA A 137 -14.01 17.78 -7.83
C ALA A 137 -13.64 17.79 -6.33
N LYS A 138 -13.31 16.62 -5.78
CA LYS A 138 -12.97 16.48 -4.36
C LYS A 138 -11.63 17.13 -4.03
N TYR A 139 -10.60 16.82 -4.81
CA TYR A 139 -9.22 17.23 -4.55
C TYR A 139 -8.80 18.33 -5.52
N THR A 140 -8.16 17.96 -6.63
CA THR A 140 -7.54 18.86 -7.60
C THR A 140 -7.64 18.26 -9.01
N LYS A 141 -7.25 18.98 -10.05
CA LYS A 141 -7.06 18.34 -11.36
C LYS A 141 -5.96 17.26 -11.25
N PRO A 142 -6.12 16.11 -11.94
CA PRO A 142 -5.07 15.10 -11.95
C PRO A 142 -3.82 15.61 -12.64
N MET A 143 -2.67 15.11 -12.17
CA MET A 143 -1.42 15.13 -12.92
C MET A 143 -1.39 13.91 -13.85
N GLU A 144 -0.95 14.09 -15.09
CA GLU A 144 -0.70 12.99 -16.01
C GLU A 144 0.71 12.45 -15.82
N ALA A 145 0.87 11.13 -15.71
CA ALA A 145 2.16 10.48 -15.67
C ALA A 145 2.72 10.39 -17.09
N ASP A 146 3.90 10.99 -17.33
CA ASP A 146 4.61 10.96 -18.61
C ASP A 146 3.75 11.43 -19.82
N GLY A 147 2.77 12.31 -19.58
CA GLY A 147 1.84 12.79 -20.61
C GLY A 147 0.83 11.75 -21.09
N ASN A 148 0.65 10.66 -20.34
CA ASN A 148 -0.36 9.65 -20.63
C ASN A 148 -1.70 10.04 -19.96
N PRO A 149 -2.75 10.33 -20.74
CA PRO A 149 -4.06 10.74 -20.20
C PRO A 149 -4.80 9.62 -19.46
N ASP A 150 -4.40 8.36 -19.67
CA ASP A 150 -4.96 7.20 -18.97
C ASP A 150 -4.13 6.81 -17.73
N ALA A 151 -3.06 7.57 -17.38
CA ALA A 151 -2.27 7.36 -16.16
C ALA A 151 -2.22 8.66 -15.34
N LEU A 152 -3.02 8.71 -14.27
CA LEU A 152 -3.33 9.91 -13.51
C LEU A 152 -2.85 9.81 -12.07
N GLY A 153 -2.50 10.96 -11.47
CA GLY A 153 -2.03 11.06 -10.10
C GLY A 153 -2.57 12.27 -9.34
N TRP A 154 -2.83 12.08 -8.06
CA TRP A 154 -3.08 13.14 -7.08
C TRP A 154 -2.15 12.94 -5.88
N PRO A 155 -1.04 13.67 -5.79
CA PRO A 155 -0.23 13.73 -4.58
C PRO A 155 -0.89 14.68 -3.58
N ILE A 156 -1.46 14.14 -2.51
CA ILE A 156 -2.19 14.91 -1.50
C ILE A 156 -1.56 14.61 -0.15
N GLY A 157 -0.69 15.50 0.31
CA GLY A 157 0.11 15.25 1.50
C GLY A 157 0.88 13.93 1.40
N ASN A 158 0.62 13.03 2.34
CA ASN A 158 1.19 11.69 2.45
C ASN A 158 0.43 10.62 1.65
N VAL A 159 -0.68 10.97 1.00
CA VAL A 159 -1.47 10.03 0.19
C VAL A 159 -1.21 10.29 -1.29
N LEU A 160 -0.71 9.27 -1.97
CA LEU A 160 -0.69 9.22 -3.43
C LEU A 160 -1.91 8.46 -3.92
N ILE A 161 -2.80 9.15 -4.64
CA ILE A 161 -3.86 8.50 -5.39
C ILE A 161 -3.36 8.34 -6.83
N ARG A 162 -3.38 7.11 -7.35
CA ARG A 162 -3.07 6.80 -8.75
C ARG A 162 -4.28 6.20 -9.42
N MET A 163 -4.47 6.52 -10.68
CA MET A 163 -5.55 5.96 -11.47
C MET A 163 -5.04 5.64 -12.86
N GLU A 164 -5.16 4.38 -13.26
CA GLU A 164 -4.68 3.89 -14.56
C GLU A 164 -5.84 3.23 -15.31
N PHE A 165 -5.85 3.33 -16.63
CA PHE A 165 -6.83 2.67 -17.49
C PHE A 165 -6.19 1.89 -18.62
N SER A 166 -6.67 0.66 -18.81
CA SER A 166 -6.32 -0.17 -19.96
C SER A 166 -7.49 -0.19 -20.93
N ALA A 167 -7.34 0.48 -22.06
CA ALA A 167 -8.33 0.42 -23.14
C ALA A 167 -8.48 -0.99 -23.73
N ILE A 168 -7.41 -1.79 -23.72
CA ILE A 168 -7.44 -3.18 -24.20
C ILE A 168 -8.29 -4.07 -23.29
N LYS A 169 -8.16 -3.92 -21.97
CA LYS A 169 -8.91 -4.70 -20.98
C LYS A 169 -10.26 -4.08 -20.61
N ASP A 170 -10.55 -2.88 -21.10
CA ASP A 170 -11.66 -2.03 -20.67
C ASP A 170 -11.81 -1.96 -19.14
N THR A 171 -10.66 -1.83 -18.47
CA THR A 171 -10.56 -1.93 -17.01
C THR A 171 -9.65 -0.82 -16.52
N GLY A 172 -10.02 -0.20 -15.40
CA GLY A 172 -9.15 0.72 -14.71
C GLY A 172 -8.86 0.29 -13.28
N ILE A 173 -7.70 0.74 -12.81
CA ILE A 173 -7.22 0.55 -11.45
C ILE A 173 -7.16 1.92 -10.79
N LEU A 174 -7.72 2.03 -9.59
CA LEU A 174 -7.58 3.19 -8.71
C LEU A 174 -6.87 2.72 -7.45
N SER A 175 -5.75 3.35 -7.13
CA SER A 175 -4.95 2.99 -5.97
C SER A 175 -4.79 4.19 -5.04
N TYR A 176 -4.88 3.94 -3.73
CA TYR A 176 -4.51 4.88 -2.68
C TYR A 176 -3.29 4.31 -1.98
N PHE A 177 -2.24 5.10 -1.82
CA PHE A 177 -1.03 4.72 -1.08
C PHE A 177 -0.75 5.76 -0.01
N TYR A 178 -0.86 5.37 1.26
CA TYR A 178 -0.38 6.18 2.38
C TYR A 178 1.12 5.92 2.58
N GLN A 179 1.93 6.83 2.04
CA GLN A 179 3.37 6.66 1.87
C GLN A 179 4.10 6.28 3.18
N PRO A 180 3.83 6.91 4.34
CA PRO A 180 4.55 6.59 5.58
C PRO A 180 4.48 5.12 6.01
N PHE A 181 3.42 4.40 5.62
CA PHE A 181 3.29 2.98 5.92
C PHE A 181 3.51 2.09 4.69
N PHE A 182 3.29 2.58 3.48
CA PHE A 182 3.42 1.77 2.27
C PHE A 182 4.87 1.61 1.80
N THR A 183 5.69 2.65 1.91
CA THR A 183 7.07 2.69 1.36
C THR A 183 7.95 1.50 1.76
N PRO A 184 7.92 0.98 3.01
CA PRO A 184 8.71 -0.20 3.38
C PRO A 184 8.36 -1.48 2.58
N CYS A 185 7.16 -1.54 2.00
CA CYS A 185 6.67 -2.71 1.26
C CYS A 185 6.60 -2.49 -0.27
N SER A 186 6.91 -1.30 -0.78
CA SER A 186 6.76 -0.97 -2.21
C SER A 186 7.97 -1.39 -3.08
N GLY A 187 8.93 -2.11 -2.51
CA GLY A 187 10.21 -2.42 -3.14
C GLY A 187 11.10 -1.19 -3.40
N PRO A 188 12.34 -1.37 -3.88
CA PRO A 188 13.26 -0.27 -4.17
C PRO A 188 12.76 0.70 -5.25
N ASP A 189 11.80 0.29 -6.09
CA ASP A 189 11.26 1.08 -7.20
C ASP A 189 9.85 1.63 -6.96
N GLY A 190 9.26 1.40 -5.77
CA GLY A 190 7.93 1.92 -5.44
C GLY A 190 6.76 1.29 -6.22
N LYS A 191 6.99 0.21 -6.98
CA LYS A 191 5.94 -0.49 -7.72
C LYS A 191 5.22 -1.45 -6.77
N ALA A 192 3.90 -1.28 -6.64
CA ALA A 192 3.06 -2.32 -6.06
C ALA A 192 3.27 -3.64 -6.84
N PRO A 193 3.26 -4.80 -6.17
CA PRO A 193 3.28 -6.08 -6.86
C PRO A 193 2.14 -6.13 -7.88
N GLN A 194 2.46 -6.65 -9.08
CA GLN A 194 1.54 -6.76 -10.21
C GLN A 194 0.56 -7.91 -10.04
#